data_AF-A0A0G4J7N5-F1
#
_entry.id   AF-A0A0G4J7N5-F1
#
_cell.length_a   1.000
_cell.length_b   1.000
_cell.length_c   1.000
_cell.angle_alpha   90.00
_cell.angle_beta   90.00
_cell.angle_gamma   90.00
#
_symmetry.space_group_name_H-M   'P 1'
#
loop_
_entity.id
_entity.type
_entity.pdbx_description
1 polymer ?
#
loop_
_entity_poly.entity_id
_entity_poly.type
_entity_poly.pdbx_seq_one_letter_code
_entity_poly.pdbx_strand_id
1 'polypeptide(L)'
;MRGLTLLVAVASRWVMTSGSLTVPGAGVGPLPTVLPLYTPPVTGYIGPQPGDNGANVTGTVVVYAGDVCNPGEVSSAAISGRVVFVSADSTATMACLYEQAYMNFVARDVLAVIHEFPSYNIWLHDGTFGSRTRALRPMFLLTGPSANVYEALIGNLPGRNVTIYPDVNVWEAAYAGLSYQLFVRGFPSAILILSGLSAAVFFIVHMRNIAARVTRDTPSNRSVPAARRLRLVASYIALPHVTLFVEMVTATAAGLVLAVGGYYSTPNIEFPVQAFFSTLLGGWGLACSIACAMTWTRKLTEVIGARDVSWITRIIRGDKPIVTALLCTIPIVLDTAVTSNFTHNYCPPILANGYGVISTLFQIVIGVHVIISVCRYHRMVLKVQVGVGELSLRRDANVDKVMQRLSRCALGLSLSMILNCCGSGIIGAAPVYAYTPEGWTLAWTLTYTGRALDSVFRVAMFKPRLRPTSTAATAVVHPGHPGPAAPM
;
A
#
# COMPACT_ATOMS: atom_id res chain seq x y z
N MET A 1 -4.73 20.06 -14.00
CA MET A 1 -5.31 20.16 -12.64
C MET A 1 -6.82 20.39 -12.65
N ARG A 2 -7.39 21.28 -13.48
CA ARG A 2 -8.86 21.50 -13.52
C ARG A 2 -9.70 20.28 -13.93
N GLY A 3 -9.19 19.40 -14.79
CA GLY A 3 -9.91 18.20 -15.23
C GLY A 3 -10.08 17.08 -14.18
N LEU A 4 -9.19 16.97 -13.19
CA LEU A 4 -9.29 15.96 -12.14
C LEU A 4 -10.35 16.35 -11.09
N THR A 5 -10.42 17.64 -10.75
CA THR A 5 -11.48 18.22 -9.92
C THR A 5 -12.86 18.10 -10.55
N LEU A 6 -12.97 18.19 -11.89
CA LEU A 6 -14.26 18.09 -12.58
C LEU A 6 -14.79 16.64 -12.59
N LEU A 7 -13.91 15.64 -12.68
CA LEU A 7 -14.27 14.22 -12.60
C LEU A 7 -14.70 13.81 -11.18
N VAL A 8 -14.06 14.38 -10.15
CA VAL A 8 -14.46 14.17 -8.74
C VAL A 8 -15.76 14.91 -8.42
N ALA A 9 -15.94 16.14 -8.92
CA ALA A 9 -17.15 16.94 -8.67
C ALA A 9 -18.41 16.45 -9.44
N VAL A 10 -18.24 15.71 -10.53
CA VAL A 10 -19.36 15.07 -11.26
C VAL A 10 -19.72 13.71 -10.67
N ALA A 11 -18.77 13.02 -10.01
CA ALA A 11 -19.05 11.81 -9.24
C ALA A 11 -19.72 12.11 -7.87
N SER A 12 -19.58 13.34 -7.35
CA SER A 12 -20.04 13.73 -6.01
C SER A 12 -21.49 14.22 -5.92
N ARG A 13 -22.33 13.89 -6.89
CA ARG A 13 -23.77 14.07 -6.78
C ARG A 13 -24.39 12.68 -6.76
N TRP A 14 -25.26 12.44 -5.78
CA TRP A 14 -26.07 11.24 -5.57
C TRP A 14 -25.46 10.17 -4.66
N VAL A 15 -25.43 10.44 -3.35
CA VAL A 15 -25.68 9.39 -2.35
C VAL A 15 -26.88 9.85 -1.51
N MET A 16 -28.07 9.35 -1.87
CA MET A 16 -29.26 9.47 -1.03
C MET A 16 -29.14 8.48 0.13
N THR A 17 -29.25 8.97 1.36
CA THR A 17 -29.30 8.17 2.60
C THR A 17 -30.73 7.66 2.84
N SER A 18 -30.89 6.36 3.15
CA SER A 18 -32.22 5.76 3.42
C SER A 18 -32.34 5.03 4.77
N GLY A 19 -31.27 4.76 5.54
CA GLY A 19 -31.35 4.18 6.88
C GLY A 19 -31.31 5.20 8.03
N SER A 20 -32.00 4.91 9.12
CA SER A 20 -32.03 5.77 10.32
C SER A 20 -32.16 4.94 11.59
N LEU A 21 -31.57 5.44 12.69
CA LEU A 21 -31.85 4.96 14.04
C LEU A 21 -32.91 5.89 14.63
N THR A 22 -34.09 5.34 14.94
CA THR A 22 -35.16 6.13 15.56
C THR A 22 -35.18 5.86 17.06
N VAL A 23 -35.21 6.94 17.84
CA VAL A 23 -35.38 6.89 19.30
C VAL A 23 -36.80 7.38 19.59
N PRO A 24 -37.77 6.47 19.81
CA PRO A 24 -39.13 6.86 20.15
C PRO A 24 -39.14 7.82 21.36
N GLY A 25 -39.72 9.01 21.19
CA GLY A 25 -39.96 9.95 22.30
C GLY A 25 -38.84 10.94 22.64
N ALA A 26 -37.81 11.14 21.81
CA ALA A 26 -36.74 12.14 22.06
C ALA A 26 -37.16 13.62 21.86
N GLY A 27 -38.42 13.96 22.19
CA GLY A 27 -38.96 15.30 22.03
C GLY A 27 -38.43 16.35 23.02
N VAL A 28 -37.72 15.93 24.09
CA VAL A 28 -37.16 16.85 25.10
C VAL A 28 -35.82 16.29 25.62
N GLY A 29 -34.72 16.59 24.93
CA GLY A 29 -33.36 16.17 25.32
C GLY A 29 -32.29 16.51 24.26
N PRO A 30 -31.00 16.26 24.54
CA PRO A 30 -29.88 16.62 23.65
C PRO A 30 -29.77 15.74 22.38
N LEU A 31 -30.57 14.67 22.27
CA LEU A 31 -30.63 13.80 21.10
C LEU A 31 -31.93 14.07 20.32
N PRO A 32 -31.89 14.40 19.03
CA PRO A 32 -33.10 14.57 18.22
C PRO A 32 -33.88 13.25 18.09
N THR A 33 -35.20 13.36 17.89
CA THR A 33 -36.16 12.24 17.76
C THR A 33 -35.81 11.25 16.66
N VAL A 34 -35.08 11.70 15.66
CA VAL A 34 -34.48 10.88 14.60
C VAL A 34 -33.02 11.28 14.51
N LEU A 35 -32.11 10.37 14.86
CA LEU A 35 -30.73 10.50 14.43
C LEU A 35 -30.59 9.69 13.14
N PRO A 36 -30.38 10.34 11.98
CA PRO A 36 -29.99 9.64 10.77
C PRO A 36 -28.55 9.14 10.95
N LEU A 37 -28.39 8.07 11.72
CA LEU A 37 -27.15 7.33 11.83
C LEU A 37 -27.11 6.35 10.66
N TYR A 38 -26.06 6.47 9.88
CA TYR A 38 -25.71 5.47 8.89
C TYR A 38 -25.35 4.18 9.62
N THR A 39 -26.20 3.15 9.49
CA THR A 39 -26.05 1.85 10.19
C THR A 39 -26.13 0.68 9.21
N PRO A 40 -25.24 0.58 8.20
CA PRO A 40 -25.23 -0.56 7.31
C PRO A 40 -24.87 -1.86 8.05
N PRO A 41 -25.29 -3.02 7.52
CA PRO A 41 -24.74 -4.30 7.90
C PRO A 41 -23.22 -4.30 7.82
N VAL A 42 -22.56 -4.89 8.83
CA VAL A 42 -21.09 -4.94 8.93
C VAL A 42 -20.45 -5.62 7.73
N THR A 43 -21.09 -6.69 7.23
CA THR A 43 -20.69 -7.43 6.04
C THR A 43 -21.92 -7.90 5.30
N GLY A 44 -21.75 -8.33 4.04
CA GLY A 44 -22.83 -8.98 3.28
C GLY A 44 -23.18 -10.40 3.77
N TYR A 45 -22.46 -10.91 4.78
CA TYR A 45 -22.53 -12.29 5.27
C TYR A 45 -23.15 -12.44 6.66
N ILE A 46 -23.16 -11.38 7.45
CA ILE A 46 -23.59 -11.41 8.84
C ILE A 46 -24.94 -10.72 8.99
N GLY A 47 -25.90 -11.46 9.57
CA GLY A 47 -27.23 -10.94 9.87
C GLY A 47 -28.07 -10.59 8.64
N PRO A 48 -29.34 -10.22 8.86
CA PRO A 48 -30.27 -9.91 7.78
C PRO A 48 -29.82 -8.65 7.01
N GLN A 49 -29.92 -8.70 5.68
CA GLN A 49 -29.61 -7.60 4.77
C GLN A 49 -30.89 -6.91 4.26
N PRO A 50 -30.82 -5.69 3.70
CA PRO A 50 -31.96 -5.07 3.03
C PRO A 50 -32.50 -5.96 1.91
N GLY A 51 -33.81 -6.22 1.92
CA GLY A 51 -34.47 -7.13 0.98
C GLY A 51 -34.54 -8.59 1.46
N ASP A 52 -33.82 -8.96 2.52
CA ASP A 52 -34.14 -10.17 3.26
C ASP A 52 -35.48 -9.95 4.01
N ASN A 53 -36.26 -11.01 4.27
CA ASN A 53 -37.51 -10.94 5.05
C ASN A 53 -37.28 -10.60 6.55
N GLY A 54 -36.18 -9.91 6.88
CA GLY A 54 -35.85 -9.46 8.23
C GLY A 54 -36.76 -8.30 8.64
N ALA A 55 -37.50 -8.49 9.73
CA ALA A 55 -38.29 -7.44 10.33
C ALA A 55 -37.41 -6.45 11.09
N ASN A 56 -37.85 -5.19 11.17
CA ASN A 56 -37.22 -4.18 12.04
C ASN A 56 -37.20 -4.68 13.48
N VAL A 57 -36.15 -4.35 14.21
CA VAL A 57 -35.97 -4.79 15.60
C VAL A 57 -36.15 -3.62 16.53
N THR A 58 -36.94 -3.81 17.58
CA THR A 58 -37.10 -2.83 18.67
C THR A 58 -36.67 -3.46 19.97
N GLY A 59 -35.81 -2.79 20.73
CA GLY A 59 -35.36 -3.28 22.02
C GLY A 59 -34.67 -2.20 22.85
N THR A 60 -34.47 -2.49 24.13
CA THR A 60 -33.76 -1.60 25.04
C THR A 60 -32.25 -1.66 24.78
N VAL A 61 -31.60 -0.51 24.75
CA VAL A 61 -30.15 -0.41 24.52
C VAL A 61 -29.37 -0.69 25.80
N VAL A 62 -28.31 -1.50 25.66
CA VAL A 62 -27.27 -1.70 26.67
C VAL A 62 -25.91 -1.47 26.07
N VAL A 63 -25.01 -0.85 26.82
CA VAL A 63 -23.62 -0.67 26.40
C VAL A 63 -22.80 -1.87 26.86
N TYR A 64 -22.06 -2.48 25.94
CA TYR A 64 -21.14 -3.57 26.21
C TYR A 64 -19.70 -3.08 26.10
N ALA A 65 -18.95 -3.22 27.19
CA ALA A 65 -17.56 -2.80 27.31
C ALA A 65 -16.58 -3.97 27.58
N GLY A 66 -17.04 -5.22 27.46
CA GLY A 66 -16.20 -6.41 27.64
C GLY A 66 -15.50 -6.85 26.35
N ASP A 67 -14.81 -8.00 26.40
CA ASP A 67 -14.24 -8.62 25.20
C ASP A 67 -15.36 -9.27 24.37
N VAL A 68 -15.58 -8.80 23.14
CA VAL A 68 -16.59 -9.37 22.21
C VAL A 68 -16.16 -10.74 21.67
N CYS A 69 -14.87 -11.07 21.77
CA CYS A 69 -14.31 -12.33 21.32
C CYS A 69 -14.42 -13.44 22.38
N ASN A 70 -14.55 -13.07 23.65
CA ASN A 70 -14.69 -14.02 24.74
C ASN A 70 -16.18 -14.33 25.01
N PRO A 71 -16.67 -15.53 24.66
CA PRO A 71 -18.05 -15.89 24.92
C PRO A 71 -18.37 -15.96 26.41
N GLY A 72 -17.38 -16.16 27.30
CA GLY A 72 -17.56 -16.36 28.74
C GLY A 72 -17.74 -15.07 29.55
N GLU A 73 -17.28 -13.93 29.06
CA GLU A 73 -17.40 -12.62 29.75
C GLU A 73 -18.78 -11.99 29.65
N VAL A 74 -19.56 -12.45 28.67
CA VAL A 74 -20.87 -11.91 28.38
C VAL A 74 -21.91 -12.54 29.31
N SER A 75 -22.40 -11.82 30.33
CA SER A 75 -23.54 -12.31 31.11
C SER A 75 -24.80 -12.37 30.24
N SER A 76 -25.34 -13.57 29.97
CA SER A 76 -26.60 -13.73 29.19
C SER A 76 -27.73 -12.86 29.74
N ALA A 77 -27.84 -12.76 31.07
CA ALA A 77 -28.92 -12.01 31.71
C ALA A 77 -28.83 -10.50 31.46
N ALA A 78 -27.63 -9.97 31.18
CA ALA A 78 -27.43 -8.54 30.97
C ALA A 78 -27.81 -8.06 29.55
N ILE A 79 -27.73 -8.95 28.54
CA ILE A 79 -27.84 -8.57 27.13
C ILE A 79 -28.90 -9.35 26.33
N SER A 80 -29.41 -10.47 26.84
CA SER A 80 -30.44 -11.26 26.16
C SER A 80 -31.71 -10.44 25.96
N GLY A 81 -32.28 -10.50 24.75
CA GLY A 81 -33.47 -9.73 24.36
C GLY A 81 -33.23 -8.22 24.25
N ARG A 82 -31.97 -7.76 24.15
CA ARG A 82 -31.61 -6.34 24.11
C ARG A 82 -30.83 -5.97 22.86
N VAL A 83 -30.78 -4.66 22.59
CA VAL A 83 -29.89 -4.07 21.60
C VAL A 83 -28.56 -3.78 22.28
N VAL A 84 -27.48 -4.36 21.77
CA VAL A 84 -26.14 -4.17 22.32
C VAL A 84 -25.43 -3.09 21.52
N PHE A 85 -24.98 -2.05 22.21
CA PHE A 85 -24.09 -1.04 21.67
C PHE A 85 -22.67 -1.33 22.19
N VAL A 86 -21.78 -1.74 21.30
CA VAL A 86 -20.41 -2.12 21.65
C VAL A 86 -19.57 -0.85 21.78
N SER A 87 -18.83 -0.74 22.88
CA SER A 87 -17.96 0.40 23.14
C SER A 87 -16.82 0.51 22.12
N ALA A 88 -16.24 1.71 22.01
CA ALA A 88 -15.11 2.05 21.15
C ALA A 88 -13.91 1.19 21.53
N ASP A 89 -13.66 1.12 22.84
CA ASP A 89 -12.57 0.36 23.43
C ASP A 89 -12.71 -1.13 23.10
N SER A 90 -13.90 -1.72 23.31
CA SER A 90 -14.18 -3.11 22.94
C SER A 90 -13.99 -3.38 21.45
N THR A 91 -14.38 -2.43 20.59
CA THR A 91 -14.22 -2.55 19.13
C THR A 91 -12.74 -2.45 18.73
N ALA A 92 -11.99 -1.55 19.37
CA ALA A 92 -10.56 -1.34 19.10
C ALA A 92 -9.68 -2.50 19.60
N THR A 93 -10.10 -3.21 20.65
CA THR A 93 -9.39 -4.37 21.20
C THR A 93 -9.88 -5.70 20.64
N MET A 94 -10.86 -5.71 19.73
CA MET A 94 -11.38 -6.93 19.13
C MET A 94 -10.25 -7.67 18.38
N ALA A 95 -9.96 -8.90 18.80
CA ALA A 95 -8.91 -9.75 18.22
C ALA A 95 -9.46 -10.99 17.50
N CYS A 96 -10.76 -10.97 17.18
CA CYS A 96 -11.47 -12.00 16.44
C CYS A 96 -12.19 -11.38 15.24
N LEU A 97 -12.68 -12.21 14.34
CA LEU A 97 -13.48 -11.77 13.20
C LEU A 97 -14.88 -11.33 13.66
N TYR A 98 -15.48 -10.41 12.90
CA TYR A 98 -16.86 -9.99 13.13
C TYR A 98 -17.84 -11.17 13.09
N GLU A 99 -17.58 -12.21 12.29
CA GLU A 99 -18.40 -13.43 12.25
C GLU A 99 -18.37 -14.17 13.60
N GLN A 100 -17.20 -14.26 14.25
CA GLN A 100 -17.08 -14.90 15.56
C GLN A 100 -17.73 -14.06 16.67
N ALA A 101 -17.49 -12.75 16.68
CA ALA A 101 -18.15 -11.82 17.60
C ALA A 101 -19.69 -11.91 17.45
N TYR A 102 -20.17 -11.94 16.21
CA TYR A 102 -21.59 -12.14 15.90
C TYR A 102 -22.14 -13.44 16.48
N MET A 103 -21.45 -14.57 16.28
CA MET A 103 -21.90 -15.86 16.81
C MET A 103 -21.93 -15.89 18.35
N ASN A 104 -21.00 -15.21 19.02
CA ASN A 104 -21.02 -15.05 20.47
C ASN A 104 -22.29 -14.31 20.93
N PHE A 105 -22.69 -13.27 20.21
CA PHE A 105 -23.92 -12.53 20.50
C PHE A 105 -25.20 -13.32 20.15
N VAL A 106 -25.21 -14.06 19.04
CA VAL A 106 -26.30 -14.98 18.68
C VAL A 106 -26.53 -15.99 19.79
N ALA A 107 -25.46 -16.59 20.33
CA ALA A 107 -25.54 -17.57 21.42
C ALA A 107 -26.13 -17.00 22.72
N ARG A 108 -26.22 -15.67 22.85
CA ARG A 108 -26.75 -14.96 24.01
C ARG A 108 -28.13 -14.33 23.74
N ASP A 109 -28.74 -14.66 22.60
CA ASP A 109 -30.09 -14.21 22.21
C ASP A 109 -30.24 -12.69 22.21
N VAL A 110 -29.23 -11.97 21.69
CA VAL A 110 -29.37 -10.52 21.50
C VAL A 110 -30.28 -10.21 20.32
N LEU A 111 -30.91 -9.04 20.36
CA LEU A 111 -31.79 -8.59 19.28
C LEU A 111 -31.01 -7.91 18.14
N ALA A 112 -30.01 -7.10 18.48
CA ALA A 112 -29.14 -6.44 17.53
C ALA A 112 -27.82 -6.04 18.20
N VAL A 113 -26.78 -5.88 17.39
CA VAL A 113 -25.48 -5.36 17.82
C VAL A 113 -25.12 -4.17 16.95
N ILE A 114 -24.65 -3.11 17.60
CA ILE A 114 -24.23 -1.85 17.00
C ILE A 114 -22.77 -1.62 17.38
N HIS A 115 -21.89 -1.53 16.39
CA HIS A 115 -20.47 -1.23 16.58
C HIS A 115 -20.14 0.21 16.14
N GLU A 116 -19.10 0.78 16.71
CA GLU A 116 -18.55 2.08 16.30
C GLU A 116 -17.38 1.90 15.34
N PHE A 117 -17.69 1.81 14.05
CA PHE A 117 -16.76 2.00 12.96
C PHE A 117 -17.55 2.12 11.65
N PRO A 118 -17.19 2.96 10.67
CA PRO A 118 -17.81 2.90 9.36
C PRO A 118 -17.53 1.54 8.70
N SER A 119 -18.55 0.86 8.17
CA SER A 119 -18.38 -0.42 7.46
C SER A 119 -17.69 -0.22 6.11
N TYR A 120 -16.37 -0.15 6.06
CA TYR A 120 -15.61 -0.06 4.79
C TYR A 120 -15.15 -1.42 4.26
N ASN A 121 -15.61 -2.55 4.81
CA ASN A 121 -15.22 -3.86 4.30
C ASN A 121 -16.39 -4.84 4.30
N ILE A 122 -17.12 -4.86 3.19
CA ILE A 122 -18.34 -5.66 3.03
C ILE A 122 -18.05 -7.16 2.88
N TRP A 123 -16.81 -7.52 2.53
CA TRP A 123 -16.34 -8.88 2.32
C TRP A 123 -15.35 -9.31 3.41
N LEU A 124 -15.54 -8.85 4.65
CA LEU A 124 -14.77 -9.33 5.79
C LEU A 124 -15.26 -10.72 6.20
N HIS A 125 -14.68 -11.75 5.60
CA HIS A 125 -14.97 -13.15 5.89
C HIS A 125 -13.67 -13.97 5.98
N ASP A 126 -13.70 -15.03 6.78
CA ASP A 126 -12.70 -16.12 6.69
C ASP A 126 -13.15 -17.26 5.79
N GLY A 127 -14.36 -17.18 5.22
CA GLY A 127 -14.93 -18.20 4.36
C GLY A 127 -15.51 -19.40 5.11
N THR A 128 -15.54 -19.39 6.44
CA THR A 128 -16.03 -20.52 7.25
C THR A 128 -17.51 -20.42 7.61
N PHE A 129 -18.09 -19.21 7.68
CA PHE A 129 -19.48 -19.01 8.17
C PHE A 129 -20.46 -18.35 7.20
N GLY A 130 -19.98 -17.73 6.11
CA GLY A 130 -20.70 -16.70 5.36
C GLY A 130 -22.03 -17.07 4.68
N SER A 131 -22.43 -18.34 4.59
CA SER A 131 -23.77 -18.73 4.13
C SER A 131 -24.76 -19.03 5.26
N ARG A 132 -24.28 -19.26 6.48
CA ARG A 132 -25.11 -19.69 7.63
C ARG A 132 -25.48 -18.55 8.56
N THR A 133 -24.72 -17.45 8.55
CA THR A 133 -24.89 -16.31 9.46
C THR A 133 -25.89 -15.26 8.99
N ARG A 134 -26.11 -15.12 7.68
CA ARG A 134 -27.06 -14.16 7.09
C ARG A 134 -28.52 -14.44 7.47
N ALA A 135 -28.88 -15.72 7.61
CA ALA A 135 -30.23 -16.14 7.98
C ALA A 135 -30.51 -16.06 9.49
N LEU A 136 -29.49 -15.80 10.31
CA LEU A 136 -29.66 -15.67 11.76
C LEU A 136 -30.33 -14.32 12.08
N ARG A 137 -31.12 -14.32 13.17
CA ARG A 137 -32.01 -13.21 13.52
C ARG A 137 -31.32 -11.90 13.95
N PRO A 138 -30.24 -11.92 14.74
CA PRO A 138 -29.70 -10.67 15.27
C PRO A 138 -29.19 -9.77 14.15
N MET A 139 -29.57 -8.49 14.17
CA MET A 139 -28.95 -7.53 13.27
C MET A 139 -27.54 -7.20 13.74
N PHE A 140 -26.62 -7.03 12.81
CA PHE A 140 -25.23 -6.73 13.12
C PHE A 140 -24.80 -5.53 12.27
N LEU A 141 -24.72 -4.37 12.90
CA LEU A 141 -24.59 -3.08 12.22
C LEU A 141 -23.36 -2.31 12.69
N LEU A 142 -22.80 -1.56 11.76
CA LEU A 142 -21.67 -0.67 12.00
C LEU A 142 -22.13 0.77 11.84
N THR A 143 -21.79 1.62 12.80
CA THR A 143 -22.15 3.02 12.80
C THR A 143 -20.91 3.86 12.61
N GLY A 144 -21.00 4.89 11.77
CA GLY A 144 -19.95 5.89 11.59
C GLY A 144 -20.30 7.27 12.18
N PRO A 145 -20.80 7.39 13.42
CA PRO A 145 -21.06 8.69 14.01
C PRO A 145 -19.74 9.46 14.17
N SER A 146 -19.80 10.80 14.14
CA SER A 146 -18.66 11.59 14.62
C SER A 146 -18.44 11.32 16.11
N ALA A 147 -17.21 11.51 16.61
CA ALA A 147 -16.90 11.30 18.04
C ALA A 147 -17.88 12.02 18.98
N ASN A 148 -18.30 13.23 18.63
CA ASN A 148 -19.30 13.99 19.42
C ASN A 148 -20.68 13.32 19.43
N VAL A 149 -21.09 12.74 18.30
CA VAL A 149 -22.36 12.01 18.20
C VAL A 149 -22.25 10.68 18.95
N TYR A 150 -21.11 9.99 18.84
CA TYR A 150 -20.84 8.78 19.59
C TYR A 150 -20.94 8.98 21.11
N GLU A 151 -20.26 9.99 21.65
CA GLU A 151 -20.32 10.34 23.08
C GLU A 151 -21.75 10.67 23.53
N ALA A 152 -22.50 11.39 22.68
CA ALA A 152 -23.90 11.67 22.95
C ALA A 152 -24.77 10.39 22.95
N LEU A 153 -24.48 9.42 22.07
CA LEU A 153 -25.18 8.14 22.01
C LEU A 153 -24.89 7.29 23.25
N ILE A 154 -23.61 7.12 23.62
CA ILE A 154 -23.23 6.36 24.82
C ILE A 154 -23.76 6.99 26.10
N GLY A 155 -23.73 8.32 26.20
CA GLY A 155 -24.19 9.01 27.41
C GLY A 155 -25.71 8.98 27.62
N ASN A 156 -26.51 8.80 26.55
CA ASN A 156 -27.96 9.04 26.62
C ASN A 156 -28.85 7.89 26.09
N LEU A 157 -28.34 6.96 25.29
CA LEU A 157 -29.11 5.80 24.82
C LEU A 157 -29.31 4.67 25.84
N PRO A 158 -28.38 4.38 26.78
CA PRO A 158 -28.55 3.24 27.69
C PRO A 158 -29.90 3.26 28.40
N GLY A 159 -30.61 2.13 28.39
CA GLY A 159 -31.94 2.00 29.01
C GLY A 159 -33.11 2.56 28.18
N ARG A 160 -32.85 3.17 27.02
CA ARG A 160 -33.91 3.60 26.09
C ARG A 160 -34.23 2.52 25.08
N ASN A 161 -35.48 2.48 24.63
CA ASN A 161 -35.86 1.66 23.48
C ASN A 161 -35.42 2.35 22.19
N VAL A 162 -34.88 1.57 21.26
CA VAL A 162 -34.55 2.02 19.90
C VAL A 162 -35.15 1.05 18.91
N THR A 163 -35.56 1.58 17.76
CA THR A 163 -35.95 0.77 16.60
C THR A 163 -34.86 0.88 15.55
N ILE A 164 -34.43 -0.29 15.07
CA ILE A 164 -33.33 -0.42 14.13
C ILE A 164 -33.87 -0.99 12.83
N TYR A 165 -33.43 -0.39 11.74
CA TYR A 165 -33.80 -0.76 10.38
C TYR A 165 -32.53 -1.20 9.63
N PRO A 166 -32.56 -2.31 8.87
CA PRO A 166 -31.45 -2.66 8.01
C PRO A 166 -31.28 -1.60 6.91
N ASP A 167 -30.05 -1.10 6.72
CA ASP A 167 -29.72 -0.11 5.68
C ASP A 167 -28.89 -0.72 4.54
N VAL A 168 -28.98 -0.12 3.34
CA VAL A 168 -28.19 -0.55 2.18
C VAL A 168 -26.71 -0.30 2.44
N ASN A 169 -25.92 -1.33 2.15
CA ASN A 169 -24.47 -1.19 2.19
C ASN A 169 -24.00 -0.40 0.95
N VAL A 170 -23.79 0.91 1.11
CA VAL A 170 -23.41 1.81 0.01
C VAL A 170 -22.06 1.46 -0.62
N TRP A 171 -21.24 0.70 0.11
CA TRP A 171 -19.95 0.23 -0.37
C TRP A 171 -20.07 -0.85 -1.43
N GLU A 172 -21.16 -1.61 -1.45
CA GLU A 172 -21.42 -2.58 -2.52
C GLU A 172 -21.45 -1.90 -3.89
N ALA A 173 -22.27 -0.85 -4.02
CA ALA A 173 -22.36 -0.06 -5.24
C ALA A 173 -21.05 0.69 -5.54
N ALA A 174 -20.40 1.24 -4.51
CA ALA A 174 -19.12 1.95 -4.68
C ALA A 174 -18.01 1.03 -5.21
N TYR A 175 -17.91 -0.17 -4.65
CA TYR A 175 -16.94 -1.19 -5.06
C TYR A 175 -17.25 -1.76 -6.42
N ALA A 176 -18.52 -1.97 -6.79
CA ALA A 176 -18.89 -2.32 -8.15
C ALA A 176 -18.64 -1.17 -9.16
N GLY A 177 -18.52 0.07 -8.67
CA GLY A 177 -18.32 1.26 -9.47
C GLY A 177 -17.04 1.23 -10.30
N LEU A 178 -17.14 1.75 -11.53
CA LEU A 178 -16.02 1.78 -12.48
C LEU A 178 -14.80 2.52 -11.94
N SER A 179 -15.01 3.62 -11.22
CA SER A 179 -13.93 4.41 -10.63
C SER A 179 -13.09 3.59 -9.65
N TYR A 180 -13.73 2.81 -8.79
CA TYR A 180 -13.02 1.94 -7.84
C TYR A 180 -12.30 0.81 -8.57
N GLN A 181 -13.01 0.10 -9.45
CA GLN A 181 -12.47 -1.04 -10.19
C GLN A 181 -11.29 -0.65 -11.09
N LEU A 182 -11.26 0.56 -11.67
CA LEU A 182 -10.14 1.02 -12.48
C LEU A 182 -9.01 1.63 -11.66
N PHE A 183 -9.30 2.58 -10.77
CA PHE A 183 -8.28 3.44 -10.18
C PHE A 183 -7.69 2.89 -8.87
N VAL A 184 -8.44 2.08 -8.12
CA VAL A 184 -7.93 1.41 -6.92
C VAL A 184 -7.40 0.02 -7.28
N ARG A 185 -8.12 -0.72 -8.12
CA ARG A 185 -7.80 -2.12 -8.46
C ARG A 185 -7.03 -2.27 -9.77
N GLY A 186 -7.67 -1.98 -10.91
CA GLY A 186 -7.20 -2.34 -12.25
C GLY A 186 -5.84 -1.74 -12.62
N PHE A 187 -5.71 -0.42 -12.61
CA PHE A 187 -4.45 0.23 -12.98
C PHE A 187 -3.31 -0.07 -12.02
N PRO A 188 -3.47 0.09 -10.68
CA PRO A 188 -2.36 -0.20 -9.77
C PRO A 188 -1.90 -1.65 -9.82
N SER A 189 -2.82 -2.62 -9.90
CA SER A 189 -2.47 -4.03 -10.00
C SER A 189 -1.74 -4.37 -11.30
N ALA A 190 -2.22 -3.89 -12.45
CA ALA A 190 -1.57 -4.10 -13.74
C ALA A 190 -0.16 -3.50 -13.76
N ILE A 191 0.00 -2.27 -13.24
CA ILE A 191 1.30 -1.60 -13.13
C ILE A 191 2.26 -2.40 -12.24
N LEU A 192 1.80 -2.90 -11.08
CA LEU A 192 2.60 -3.71 -10.16
C LEU A 192 3.03 -5.04 -10.78
N ILE A 193 2.13 -5.76 -11.44
CA ILE A 193 2.43 -7.03 -12.12
C ILE A 193 3.45 -6.79 -13.25
N LEU A 194 3.23 -5.79 -14.10
CA LEU A 194 4.15 -5.45 -15.18
C LEU A 194 5.52 -5.01 -14.66
N SER A 195 5.56 -4.31 -13.52
CA SER A 195 6.80 -3.93 -12.85
C SER A 195 7.54 -5.16 -12.32
N GLY A 196 6.84 -6.08 -11.66
CA GLY A 196 7.40 -7.34 -11.18
C GLY A 196 7.96 -8.23 -12.30
N LEU A 197 7.22 -8.37 -13.42
CA LEU A 197 7.69 -9.09 -14.61
C LEU A 197 8.91 -8.42 -15.24
N SER A 198 8.90 -7.10 -15.36
CA SER A 198 10.05 -6.34 -15.86
C SER A 198 11.26 -6.50 -14.95
N ALA A 199 11.04 -6.51 -13.63
CA ALA A 199 12.09 -6.73 -12.64
C ALA A 199 12.71 -8.12 -12.78
N ALA A 200 11.89 -9.16 -13.01
CA ALA A 200 12.35 -10.51 -13.27
C ALA A 200 13.25 -10.58 -14.51
N VAL A 201 12.81 -10.00 -15.63
CA VAL A 201 13.58 -9.97 -16.87
C VAL A 201 14.92 -9.25 -16.66
N PHE A 202 14.90 -8.07 -16.02
CA PHE A 202 16.11 -7.29 -15.77
C PHE A 202 17.05 -8.02 -14.80
N PHE A 203 16.51 -8.66 -13.76
CA PHE A 203 17.28 -9.47 -12.81
C PHE A 203 17.98 -10.63 -13.52
N ILE A 204 17.27 -11.39 -14.36
CA ILE A 204 17.85 -12.49 -15.15
C ILE A 204 18.98 -12.00 -16.03
N VAL A 205 18.81 -10.86 -16.73
CA VAL A 205 19.87 -10.28 -17.57
C VAL A 205 21.09 -9.87 -16.74
N HIS A 206 20.90 -9.24 -15.57
CA HIS A 206 22.00 -8.91 -14.67
C HIS A 206 22.71 -10.16 -14.14
N MET A 207 21.98 -11.19 -13.74
CA MET A 207 22.55 -12.46 -13.28
C MET A 207 23.33 -13.18 -14.38
N ARG A 208 22.84 -13.16 -15.64
CA ARG A 208 23.60 -13.66 -16.81
C ARG A 208 24.90 -12.89 -17.01
N ASN A 209 24.89 -11.58 -16.84
CA ASN A 209 26.10 -10.76 -16.93
C ASN A 209 27.09 -11.05 -15.80
N ILE A 210 26.61 -11.29 -14.56
CA ILE A 210 27.47 -11.72 -13.45
C ILE A 210 28.05 -13.09 -13.74
N ALA A 211 27.24 -14.06 -14.18
CA ALA A 211 27.71 -15.39 -14.52
C ALA A 211 28.80 -15.36 -15.60
N ALA A 212 28.62 -14.56 -16.66
CA ALA A 212 29.62 -14.37 -17.70
C ALA A 212 30.93 -13.75 -17.18
N ARG A 213 30.86 -12.82 -16.22
CA ARG A 213 32.06 -12.25 -15.55
C ARG A 213 32.76 -13.30 -14.69
N VAL A 214 32.01 -14.02 -13.87
CA VAL A 214 32.53 -15.10 -13.02
C VAL A 214 33.25 -16.15 -13.88
N THR A 215 32.65 -16.58 -15.00
CA THR A 215 33.30 -17.54 -15.91
C THR A 215 34.58 -16.98 -16.52
N ARG A 216 34.62 -15.68 -16.86
CA ARG A 216 35.83 -15.03 -17.40
C ARG A 216 36.94 -14.89 -16.35
N ASP A 217 36.59 -14.59 -15.12
CA ASP A 217 37.54 -14.33 -14.03
C ASP A 217 38.00 -15.63 -13.35
N THR A 218 37.36 -16.76 -13.68
CA THR A 218 37.75 -18.09 -13.18
C THR A 218 38.72 -18.75 -14.16
N PRO A 219 39.91 -19.19 -13.74
CA PRO A 219 40.86 -19.87 -14.62
C PRO A 219 40.25 -21.14 -15.23
N SER A 220 40.37 -21.31 -16.54
CA SER A 220 39.75 -22.40 -17.32
C SER A 220 40.16 -23.83 -16.90
N ASN A 221 41.26 -23.99 -16.16
CA ASN A 221 41.86 -25.29 -15.83
C ASN A 221 41.74 -25.73 -14.36
N ARG A 222 40.91 -25.08 -13.52
CA ARG A 222 40.72 -25.51 -12.12
C ARG A 222 39.24 -25.65 -11.75
N SER A 223 38.87 -26.80 -11.19
CA SER A 223 37.58 -26.97 -10.51
C SER A 223 37.54 -26.04 -9.29
N VAL A 224 36.74 -24.98 -9.37
CA VAL A 224 36.54 -24.07 -8.24
C VAL A 224 35.48 -24.67 -7.31
N PRO A 225 35.77 -24.86 -6.02
CA PRO A 225 34.79 -25.34 -5.05
C PRO A 225 33.54 -24.46 -5.05
N ALA A 226 32.35 -25.08 -4.91
CA ALA A 226 31.07 -24.38 -4.96
C ALA A 226 31.00 -23.19 -3.99
N ALA A 227 31.56 -23.33 -2.77
CA ALA A 227 31.62 -22.27 -1.78
C ALA A 227 32.44 -21.04 -2.24
N ARG A 228 33.56 -21.25 -2.93
CA ARG A 228 34.40 -20.16 -3.45
C ARG A 228 33.71 -19.47 -4.64
N ARG A 229 33.02 -20.24 -5.49
CA ARG A 229 32.20 -19.71 -6.58
C ARG A 229 31.03 -18.87 -6.04
N LEU A 230 30.38 -19.32 -4.96
CA LEU A 230 29.29 -18.58 -4.32
C LEU A 230 29.78 -17.28 -3.67
N ARG A 231 30.92 -17.29 -2.99
CA ARG A 231 31.56 -16.06 -2.47
C ARG A 231 31.90 -15.08 -3.58
N LEU A 232 32.40 -15.57 -4.72
CA LEU A 232 32.71 -14.73 -5.88
C LEU A 232 31.42 -14.13 -6.48
N VAL A 233 30.37 -14.93 -6.67
CA VAL A 233 29.06 -14.42 -7.12
C VAL A 233 28.53 -13.36 -6.15
N ALA A 234 28.56 -13.65 -4.84
CA ALA A 234 28.11 -12.72 -3.80
C ALA A 234 28.86 -11.39 -3.84
N SER A 235 30.16 -11.39 -4.16
CA SER A 235 30.96 -10.16 -4.32
C SER A 235 30.51 -9.27 -5.48
N TYR A 236 29.80 -9.83 -6.48
CA TYR A 236 29.23 -9.08 -7.60
C TYR A 236 27.78 -8.61 -7.36
N ILE A 237 27.13 -9.10 -6.30
CA ILE A 237 25.76 -8.69 -5.95
C ILE A 237 25.81 -7.30 -5.33
N ALA A 238 25.23 -6.35 -6.04
CA ALA A 238 25.05 -4.96 -5.60
C ALA A 238 23.56 -4.61 -5.40
N LEU A 239 23.29 -3.42 -4.83
CA LEU A 239 21.94 -2.89 -4.58
C LEU A 239 20.93 -3.09 -5.74
N PRO A 240 21.28 -2.86 -7.03
CA PRO A 240 20.34 -3.08 -8.13
C PRO A 240 19.75 -4.50 -8.17
N HIS A 241 20.54 -5.52 -7.84
CA HIS A 241 20.12 -6.92 -7.89
C HIS A 241 19.15 -7.24 -6.76
N VAL A 242 19.45 -6.73 -5.55
CA VAL A 242 18.59 -6.90 -4.38
C VAL A 242 17.26 -6.18 -4.62
N THR A 243 17.27 -4.94 -5.10
CA THR A 243 16.05 -4.20 -5.40
C THR A 243 15.21 -4.88 -6.48
N LEU A 244 15.82 -5.34 -7.59
CA LEU A 244 15.08 -6.04 -8.65
C LEU A 244 14.50 -7.36 -8.16
N PHE A 245 15.20 -8.11 -7.31
CA PHE A 245 14.68 -9.34 -6.71
C PHE A 245 13.51 -9.06 -5.78
N VAL A 246 13.63 -8.07 -4.90
CA VAL A 246 12.55 -7.68 -3.98
C VAL A 246 11.33 -7.18 -4.76
N GLU A 247 11.49 -6.31 -5.76
CA GLU A 247 10.38 -5.84 -6.60
C GLU A 247 9.73 -6.96 -7.40
N MET A 248 10.52 -7.91 -7.95
CA MET A 248 9.99 -9.07 -8.65
C MET A 248 9.01 -9.86 -7.77
N VAL A 249 9.35 -10.10 -6.50
CA VAL A 249 8.51 -10.85 -5.58
C VAL A 249 7.37 -9.98 -5.06
N THR A 250 7.70 -8.82 -4.47
CA THR A 250 6.75 -8.00 -3.73
C THR A 250 5.74 -7.30 -4.64
N ALA A 251 6.16 -6.77 -5.79
CA ALA A 251 5.23 -6.12 -6.72
C ALA A 251 4.31 -7.14 -7.39
N THR A 252 4.82 -8.31 -7.78
CA THR A 252 3.98 -9.37 -8.37
C THR A 252 2.95 -9.87 -7.36
N ALA A 253 3.38 -10.20 -6.13
CA ALA A 253 2.47 -10.68 -5.10
C ALA A 253 1.40 -9.64 -4.74
N ALA A 254 1.81 -8.40 -4.45
CA ALA A 254 0.87 -7.32 -4.14
C ALA A 254 -0.07 -7.02 -5.32
N GLY A 255 0.44 -7.03 -6.55
CA GLY A 255 -0.35 -6.83 -7.75
C GLY A 255 -1.38 -7.95 -7.98
N LEU A 256 -1.03 -9.20 -7.74
CA LEU A 256 -1.95 -10.34 -7.85
C LEU A 256 -3.04 -10.31 -6.77
N VAL A 257 -2.67 -10.07 -5.51
CA VAL A 257 -3.63 -9.98 -4.40
C VAL A 257 -4.59 -8.81 -4.63
N LEU A 258 -4.09 -7.66 -5.08
CA LEU A 258 -4.93 -6.53 -5.45
C LEU A 258 -5.82 -6.83 -6.66
N ALA A 259 -5.29 -7.49 -7.70
CA ALA A 259 -6.07 -7.86 -8.89
C ALA A 259 -7.21 -8.83 -8.55
N VAL A 260 -6.98 -9.81 -7.69
CA VAL A 260 -7.96 -10.86 -7.37
C VAL A 260 -8.90 -10.44 -6.24
N GLY A 261 -8.36 -9.96 -5.13
CA GLY A 261 -9.11 -9.52 -3.94
C GLY A 261 -9.68 -8.10 -4.03
N GLY A 262 -9.14 -7.26 -4.94
CA GLY A 262 -9.72 -5.96 -5.24
C GLY A 262 -9.69 -4.93 -4.11
N TYR A 263 -8.97 -5.21 -3.02
CA TYR A 263 -8.96 -4.41 -1.79
C TYR A 263 -10.36 -4.16 -1.25
N TYR A 264 -10.92 -5.16 -0.56
CA TYR A 264 -12.28 -5.15 0.00
C TYR A 264 -13.42 -5.07 -1.03
N SER A 265 -13.13 -5.06 -2.34
CA SER A 265 -14.19 -5.01 -3.36
C SER A 265 -14.70 -6.37 -3.80
N THR A 266 -13.97 -7.46 -3.54
CA THR A 266 -14.40 -8.82 -3.89
C THR A 266 -14.23 -9.81 -2.73
N PRO A 267 -15.03 -10.89 -2.72
CA PRO A 267 -14.89 -11.99 -1.76
C PRO A 267 -13.93 -13.10 -2.25
N ASN A 268 -13.11 -12.83 -3.28
CA ASN A 268 -12.30 -13.87 -3.93
C ASN A 268 -11.13 -14.37 -3.07
N ILE A 269 -10.77 -13.63 -2.02
CA ILE A 269 -9.66 -13.93 -1.12
C ILE A 269 -10.15 -13.69 0.31
N GLU A 270 -9.81 -14.59 1.22
CA GLU A 270 -10.08 -14.44 2.65
C GLU A 270 -9.47 -13.14 3.21
N PHE A 271 -10.16 -12.54 4.19
CA PHE A 271 -9.76 -11.29 4.81
C PHE A 271 -8.31 -11.27 5.34
N PRO A 272 -7.79 -12.31 6.04
CA PRO A 272 -6.44 -12.27 6.61
C PRO A 272 -5.34 -12.02 5.56
N VAL A 273 -5.53 -12.55 4.35
CA VAL A 273 -4.61 -12.33 3.22
C VAL A 273 -4.77 -10.91 2.67
N GLN A 274 -6.01 -10.43 2.47
CA GLN A 274 -6.23 -9.06 2.03
C GLN A 274 -5.65 -8.03 3.02
N ALA A 275 -5.83 -8.28 4.32
CA ALA A 275 -5.32 -7.47 5.41
C ALA A 275 -3.78 -7.44 5.45
N PHE A 276 -3.11 -8.58 5.23
CA PHE A 276 -1.65 -8.64 5.15
C PHE A 276 -1.09 -7.77 4.00
N PHE A 277 -1.80 -7.75 2.87
CA PHE A 277 -1.41 -6.99 1.67
C PHE A 277 -2.05 -5.60 1.60
N SER A 278 -2.74 -5.15 2.64
CA SER A 278 -3.47 -3.86 2.66
C SER A 278 -2.57 -2.64 2.43
N THR A 279 -1.28 -2.73 2.79
CA THR A 279 -0.29 -1.67 2.53
C THR A 279 0.48 -1.89 1.22
N LEU A 280 0.14 -2.94 0.46
CA LEU A 280 0.87 -3.42 -0.73
C LEU A 280 2.37 -3.61 -0.46
N LEU A 281 2.68 -4.16 0.72
CA LEU A 281 4.05 -4.35 1.21
C LEU A 281 4.84 -3.04 1.16
N GLY A 282 4.23 -1.97 1.67
CA GLY A 282 4.73 -0.60 1.61
C GLY A 282 6.12 -0.44 2.22
N GLY A 283 6.42 -1.17 3.30
CA GLY A 283 7.72 -1.15 3.98
C GLY A 283 8.85 -1.72 3.11
N TRP A 284 8.59 -2.85 2.46
CA TRP A 284 9.50 -3.44 1.47
C TRP A 284 9.72 -2.49 0.30
N GLY A 285 8.64 -1.85 -0.15
CA GLY A 285 8.73 -0.85 -1.19
C GLY A 285 9.62 0.33 -0.79
N LEU A 286 9.40 0.90 0.39
CA LEU A 286 10.19 2.02 0.91
C LEU A 286 11.68 1.68 1.01
N ALA A 287 12.03 0.46 1.44
CA ALA A 287 13.41 -0.01 1.45
C ALA A 287 14.03 -0.04 0.03
N CYS A 288 13.28 -0.50 -0.97
CA CYS A 288 13.70 -0.44 -2.37
C CYS A 288 13.88 1.01 -2.86
N SER A 289 12.98 1.91 -2.50
CA SER A 289 13.12 3.32 -2.83
C SER A 289 14.35 3.97 -2.20
N ILE A 290 14.67 3.62 -0.96
CA ILE A 290 15.92 4.04 -0.31
C ILE A 290 17.11 3.54 -1.13
N ALA A 291 17.15 2.26 -1.50
CA ALA A 291 18.24 1.71 -2.33
C ALA A 291 18.38 2.42 -3.70
N CYS A 292 17.27 2.81 -4.33
CA CYS A 292 17.26 3.63 -5.53
C CYS A 292 17.82 5.04 -5.26
N ALA A 293 17.35 5.71 -4.20
CA ALA A 293 17.83 7.02 -3.78
C ALA A 293 19.33 6.99 -3.45
N MET A 294 19.82 5.93 -2.81
CA MET A 294 21.24 5.69 -2.56
C MET A 294 22.03 5.60 -3.86
N THR A 295 21.54 4.82 -4.83
CA THR A 295 22.22 4.65 -6.12
C THR A 295 22.29 5.95 -6.89
N TRP A 296 21.20 6.70 -6.95
CA TRP A 296 21.16 8.04 -7.54
C TRP A 296 22.14 8.99 -6.86
N THR A 297 22.11 9.05 -5.53
CA THR A 297 22.93 9.97 -4.75
C THR A 297 24.42 9.67 -4.91
N ARG A 298 24.82 8.39 -4.88
CA ARG A 298 26.20 7.97 -5.15
C ARG A 298 26.68 8.47 -6.51
N LYS A 299 25.89 8.22 -7.56
CA LYS A 299 26.23 8.65 -8.93
C LYS A 299 26.24 10.16 -9.10
N LEU A 300 25.33 10.87 -8.44
CA LEU A 300 25.31 12.31 -8.45
C LEU A 300 26.57 12.90 -7.80
N THR A 301 26.99 12.35 -6.66
CA THR A 301 28.21 12.80 -5.98
C THR A 301 29.50 12.50 -6.74
N GLU A 302 29.53 11.41 -7.53
CA GLU A 302 30.64 11.13 -8.46
C GLU A 302 30.75 12.22 -9.55
N VAL A 303 29.62 12.78 -10.01
CA VAL A 303 29.58 13.78 -11.10
C VAL A 303 29.80 15.22 -10.59
N ILE A 304 29.17 15.59 -9.47
CA ILE A 304 29.23 16.96 -8.93
C ILE A 304 30.49 17.19 -8.06
N GLY A 305 31.13 16.12 -7.61
CA GLY A 305 32.23 16.19 -6.63
C GLY A 305 31.72 16.25 -5.19
N ALA A 306 32.62 16.00 -4.23
CA ALA A 306 32.28 15.79 -2.83
C ALA A 306 32.31 17.06 -1.93
N ARG A 307 32.40 18.26 -2.51
CA ARG A 307 32.43 19.50 -1.71
C ARG A 307 31.04 19.77 -1.11
N ASP A 308 31.00 19.95 0.22
CA ASP A 308 29.83 20.31 1.04
C ASP A 308 28.59 19.41 0.90
N VAL A 309 28.79 18.10 1.05
CA VAL A 309 27.70 17.12 1.09
C VAL A 309 26.97 17.18 2.44
N SER A 310 25.68 17.53 2.41
CA SER A 310 24.82 17.60 3.61
C SER A 310 24.77 16.27 4.38
N TRP A 311 24.50 16.32 5.69
CA TRP A 311 24.41 15.12 6.54
C TRP A 311 23.37 14.10 6.03
N ILE A 312 22.19 14.58 5.61
CA ILE A 312 21.13 13.72 5.03
C ILE A 312 21.64 13.05 3.75
N THR A 313 22.34 13.79 2.88
CA THR A 313 22.93 13.21 1.66
C THR A 313 23.97 12.14 2.01
N ARG A 314 24.75 12.29 3.08
CA ARG A 314 25.72 11.26 3.52
C ARG A 314 25.04 9.98 4.00
N ILE A 315 23.93 10.10 4.73
CA ILE A 315 23.13 8.94 5.16
C ILE A 315 22.53 8.23 3.95
N ILE A 316 21.88 8.98 3.06
CA ILE A 316 21.27 8.42 1.84
C ILE A 316 22.35 7.92 0.88
N ARG A 317 23.57 8.46 0.86
CA ARG A 317 24.67 7.89 0.08
C ARG A 317 25.14 6.55 0.64
N GLY A 318 24.88 6.28 1.92
CA GLY A 318 25.31 5.06 2.60
C GLY A 318 26.68 5.16 3.25
N ASP A 319 27.14 6.37 3.61
CA ASP A 319 28.42 6.57 4.31
C ASP A 319 28.40 5.98 5.73
N LYS A 320 27.21 5.80 6.29
CA LYS A 320 26.98 5.30 7.65
C LYS A 320 26.23 3.96 7.56
N PRO A 321 26.93 2.82 7.45
CA PRO A 321 26.32 1.54 7.10
C PRO A 321 25.24 1.10 8.09
N ILE A 322 25.45 1.35 9.39
CA ILE A 322 24.46 1.03 10.45
C ILE A 322 23.19 1.85 10.26
N VAL A 323 23.32 3.17 10.08
CA VAL A 323 22.16 4.06 9.89
C VAL A 323 21.40 3.70 8.62
N THR A 324 22.12 3.39 7.54
CA THR A 324 21.52 2.95 6.28
C THR A 324 20.81 1.60 6.40
N ALA A 325 21.41 0.64 7.13
CA ALA A 325 20.76 -0.63 7.40
C ALA A 325 19.46 -0.42 8.18
N LEU A 326 19.48 0.38 9.24
CA LEU A 326 18.29 0.75 10.02
C LEU A 326 17.24 1.46 9.15
N LEU A 327 17.66 2.38 8.28
CA LEU A 327 16.77 3.11 7.36
C LEU A 327 16.00 2.14 6.45
N CYS A 328 16.63 1.04 6.03
CA CYS A 328 16.00 0.02 5.19
C CYS A 328 15.18 -1.00 5.99
N THR A 329 15.63 -1.40 7.19
CA THR A 329 15.00 -2.48 7.97
C THR A 329 13.81 -2.01 8.80
N ILE A 330 13.86 -0.80 9.37
CA ILE A 330 12.76 -0.27 10.21
C ILE A 330 11.43 -0.24 9.44
N PRO A 331 11.35 0.28 8.21
CA PRO A 331 10.09 0.25 7.45
C PRO A 331 9.55 -1.15 7.22
N ILE A 332 10.42 -2.13 6.94
CA ILE A 332 10.03 -3.52 6.70
C ILE A 332 9.44 -4.13 7.96
N VAL A 333 10.12 -3.98 9.10
CA VAL A 333 9.68 -4.54 10.38
C VAL A 333 8.37 -3.91 10.82
N LEU A 334 8.25 -2.57 10.73
CA LEU A 334 7.03 -1.87 11.11
C LEU A 334 5.84 -2.25 10.22
N ASP A 335 6.02 -2.26 8.90
CA ASP A 335 4.98 -2.66 7.95
C ASP A 335 4.53 -4.10 8.19
N THR A 336 5.47 -5.04 8.33
CA THR A 336 5.17 -6.46 8.59
C THR A 336 4.47 -6.64 9.92
N ALA A 337 4.88 -5.92 10.97
CA ALA A 337 4.21 -5.97 12.27
C ALA A 337 2.77 -5.46 12.15
N VAL A 338 2.56 -4.30 11.53
CA VAL A 338 1.22 -3.69 11.37
C VAL A 338 0.31 -4.60 10.55
N THR A 339 0.77 -5.07 9.38
CA THR A 339 -0.05 -5.92 8.52
C THR A 339 -0.31 -7.30 9.13
N SER A 340 0.63 -7.85 9.91
CA SER A 340 0.39 -9.07 10.69
C SER A 340 -0.69 -8.87 11.76
N ASN A 341 -0.75 -7.70 12.40
CA ASN A 341 -1.83 -7.40 13.35
C ASN A 341 -3.18 -7.32 12.61
N PHE A 342 -3.21 -6.67 11.43
CA PHE A 342 -4.43 -6.60 10.61
C PHE A 342 -4.93 -7.98 10.17
N THR A 343 -4.02 -8.93 9.87
CA THR A 343 -4.37 -10.32 9.57
C THR A 343 -5.16 -11.00 10.70
N HIS A 344 -4.91 -10.61 11.95
CA HIS A 344 -5.64 -11.09 13.13
C HIS A 344 -6.86 -10.22 13.50
N ASN A 345 -7.28 -9.33 12.60
CA ASN A 345 -8.33 -8.33 12.85
C ASN A 345 -8.05 -7.42 14.06
N TYR A 346 -6.79 -7.37 14.52
CA TYR A 346 -6.37 -6.54 15.64
C TYR A 346 -5.74 -5.26 15.08
N CYS A 347 -6.39 -4.12 15.28
CA CYS A 347 -5.97 -2.84 14.72
C CYS A 347 -5.84 -1.76 15.80
N PRO A 348 -4.84 -1.87 16.71
CA PRO A 348 -4.67 -0.87 17.76
C PRO A 348 -4.39 0.51 17.13
N PRO A 349 -5.20 1.54 17.42
CA PRO A 349 -5.11 2.84 16.74
C PRO A 349 -3.73 3.48 16.82
N ILE A 350 -3.03 3.32 17.95
CA ILE A 350 -1.66 3.84 18.16
C ILE A 350 -0.69 3.22 17.16
N LEU A 351 -0.80 1.91 16.90
CA LEU A 351 0.09 1.21 15.98
C LEU A 351 -0.20 1.59 14.53
N ALA A 352 -1.48 1.58 14.13
CA ALA A 352 -1.90 1.91 12.77
C ALA A 352 -1.57 3.37 12.42
N ASN A 353 -1.95 4.32 13.29
CA ASN A 353 -1.67 5.74 13.09
C ASN A 353 -0.17 6.05 13.20
N GLY A 354 0.51 5.44 14.18
CA GLY A 354 1.96 5.61 14.35
C GLY A 354 2.72 5.14 13.13
N TYR A 355 2.38 3.97 12.58
CA TYR A 355 2.95 3.49 11.33
C TYR A 355 2.66 4.42 10.16
N GLY A 356 1.40 4.85 9.98
CA GLY A 356 1.00 5.77 8.93
C GLY A 356 1.79 7.08 8.94
N VAL A 357 1.96 7.69 10.12
CA VAL A 357 2.76 8.90 10.33
C VAL A 357 4.23 8.65 10.00
N ILE A 358 4.82 7.60 10.56
CA ILE A 358 6.24 7.28 10.32
C ILE A 358 6.50 7.04 8.83
N SER A 359 5.71 6.19 8.18
CA SER A 359 5.84 5.85 6.77
C SER A 359 5.70 7.09 5.86
N THR A 360 4.73 7.96 6.16
CA THR A 360 4.51 9.22 5.44
C THR A 360 5.71 10.16 5.60
N LEU A 361 6.24 10.31 6.83
CA LEU A 361 7.42 11.14 7.08
C LEU A 361 8.64 10.62 6.32
N PHE A 362 8.90 9.31 6.34
CA PHE A 362 10.01 8.73 5.57
C PHE A 362 9.89 9.05 4.08
N GLN A 363 8.70 8.85 3.50
CA GLN A 363 8.45 9.09 2.09
C GLN A 363 8.58 10.58 1.72
N ILE A 364 8.09 11.49 2.55
CA ILE A 364 8.26 12.94 2.33
C ILE A 364 9.74 13.31 2.39
N VAL A 365 10.46 12.90 3.44
CA VAL A 365 11.88 13.27 3.63
C VAL A 365 12.73 12.74 2.48
N ILE A 366 12.57 11.47 2.10
CA ILE A 366 13.33 10.86 1.01
C ILE A 366 12.91 11.47 -0.34
N GLY A 367 11.61 11.61 -0.60
CA GLY A 367 11.09 12.16 -1.84
C GLY A 367 11.56 13.60 -2.09
N VAL A 368 11.41 14.47 -1.09
CA VAL A 368 11.88 15.87 -1.17
C VAL A 368 13.40 15.92 -1.35
N HIS A 369 14.16 15.08 -0.64
CA HIS A 369 15.61 15.02 -0.80
C HIS A 369 16.04 14.66 -2.22
N VAL A 370 15.39 13.67 -2.82
CA VAL A 370 15.69 13.22 -4.17
C VAL A 370 15.27 14.27 -5.20
N ILE A 371 14.13 14.96 -5.03
CA ILE A 371 13.72 16.09 -5.87
C ILE A 371 14.78 17.19 -5.86
N ILE A 372 15.21 17.63 -4.67
CA ILE A 372 16.26 18.66 -4.53
C ILE A 372 17.54 18.22 -5.24
N SER A 373 17.92 16.94 -5.10
CA SER A 373 19.12 16.38 -5.73
C SER A 373 19.00 16.36 -7.26
N VAL A 374 17.83 16.02 -7.81
CA VAL A 374 17.56 16.07 -9.26
C VAL A 374 17.57 17.51 -9.77
N CYS A 375 16.98 18.46 -9.06
CA CYS A 375 17.03 19.88 -9.42
C CYS A 375 18.48 20.40 -9.45
N ARG A 376 19.30 20.02 -8.47
CA ARG A 376 20.73 20.36 -8.43
C ARG A 376 21.48 19.79 -9.64
N TYR A 377 21.21 18.54 -10.01
CA TYR A 377 21.77 17.93 -11.23
C TYR A 377 21.43 18.74 -12.47
N HIS A 378 20.15 19.06 -12.70
CA HIS A 378 19.74 19.81 -13.89
C HIS A 378 20.34 21.22 -13.94
N ARG A 379 20.42 21.93 -12.81
CA ARG A 379 21.09 23.23 -12.73
C ARG A 379 22.58 23.12 -13.08
N MET A 380 23.26 22.08 -12.61
CA MET A 380 24.68 21.86 -12.92
C MET A 380 24.89 21.56 -14.41
N VAL A 381 24.07 20.69 -15.00
CA VAL A 381 24.14 20.38 -16.44
C VAL A 381 23.95 21.63 -17.28
N LEU A 382 22.97 22.48 -16.95
CA LEU A 382 22.74 23.76 -17.64
C LEU A 382 23.94 24.70 -17.51
N LYS A 383 24.52 24.85 -16.31
CA LYS A 383 25.71 25.69 -16.11
C LYS A 383 26.90 25.23 -16.95
N VAL A 384 27.15 23.92 -17.01
CA VAL A 384 28.23 23.34 -17.81
C VAL A 384 27.97 23.50 -19.31
N GLN A 385 26.72 23.36 -19.76
CA GLN A 385 26.36 23.57 -21.17
C GLN A 385 26.51 25.03 -21.61
N VAL A 386 26.19 25.99 -20.73
CA VAL A 386 26.34 27.42 -21.02
C VAL A 386 27.80 27.88 -20.90
N GLY A 387 28.55 27.35 -19.93
CA GLY A 387 29.93 27.77 -19.65
C GLY A 387 30.99 27.10 -20.53
N VAL A 388 30.66 26.00 -21.20
CA VAL A 388 31.58 25.25 -22.08
C VAL A 388 30.98 25.23 -23.49
N GLY A 389 30.99 26.38 -24.17
CA GLY A 389 30.69 26.43 -25.60
C GLY A 389 31.66 25.55 -26.40
N GLU A 390 31.12 24.76 -27.35
CA GLU A 390 31.72 23.93 -28.42
C GLU A 390 32.98 23.07 -28.16
N LEU A 391 33.75 23.27 -27.09
CA LEU A 391 35.02 22.57 -26.80
C LEU A 391 34.85 21.19 -26.15
N SER A 392 33.61 20.73 -25.92
CA SER A 392 33.32 19.45 -25.26
C SER A 392 33.34 18.25 -26.24
N LEU A 393 34.45 18.05 -26.95
CA LEU A 393 34.65 16.92 -27.89
C LEU A 393 34.88 15.55 -27.24
N ARG A 394 34.69 15.40 -25.92
CA ARG A 394 34.91 14.12 -25.20
C ARG A 394 33.90 13.80 -24.10
N ARG A 395 32.68 14.32 -24.20
CA ARG A 395 31.60 13.88 -23.30
C ARG A 395 31.10 12.51 -23.77
N ASP A 396 31.28 11.46 -22.96
CA ASP A 396 30.79 10.12 -23.31
C ASP A 396 29.26 10.14 -23.34
N ALA A 397 28.70 10.17 -24.55
CA ALA A 397 27.26 10.22 -24.80
C ALA A 397 26.49 9.08 -24.09
N ASN A 398 27.17 7.98 -23.77
CA ASN A 398 26.57 6.87 -23.03
C ASN A 398 26.39 7.19 -21.54
N VAL A 399 27.31 7.95 -20.94
CA VAL A 399 27.21 8.39 -19.54
C VAL A 399 26.06 9.40 -19.40
N ASP A 400 25.95 10.35 -20.34
CA ASP A 400 24.86 11.34 -20.34
C ASP A 400 23.49 10.68 -20.48
N LYS A 401 23.33 9.72 -21.41
CA LYS A 401 22.07 8.97 -21.57
C LYS A 401 21.67 8.23 -20.29
N VAL A 402 22.64 7.68 -19.57
CA VAL A 402 22.36 6.97 -18.31
C VAL A 402 22.01 7.95 -17.20
N MET A 403 22.72 9.06 -17.07
CA MET A 403 22.39 10.06 -16.06
C MET A 403 21.03 10.71 -16.30
N GLN A 404 20.65 10.97 -17.55
CA GLN A 404 19.31 11.44 -17.91
C GLN A 404 18.23 10.41 -17.55
N ARG A 405 18.47 9.12 -17.81
CA ARG A 405 17.55 8.06 -17.41
C ARG A 405 17.39 8.02 -15.89
N LEU A 406 18.51 8.00 -15.16
CA LEU A 406 18.52 7.96 -13.71
C LEU A 406 17.84 9.19 -13.10
N SER A 407 18.03 10.39 -13.65
CA SER A 407 17.38 11.61 -13.16
C SER A 407 15.86 11.59 -13.37
N ARG A 408 15.39 11.12 -14.54
CA ARG A 408 13.96 10.95 -14.81
C ARG A 408 13.32 9.91 -13.89
N CYS A 409 14.00 8.78 -13.68
CA CYS A 409 13.52 7.75 -12.76
C CYS A 409 13.52 8.25 -11.31
N ALA A 410 14.56 8.95 -10.87
CA ALA A 410 14.64 9.53 -9.52
C ALA A 410 13.54 10.58 -9.28
N LEU A 411 13.24 11.42 -10.28
CA LEU A 411 12.14 12.37 -10.21
C LEU A 411 10.79 11.64 -10.13
N GLY A 412 10.56 10.66 -11.01
CA GLY A 412 9.35 9.85 -11.01
C GLY A 412 9.12 9.14 -9.67
N LEU A 413 10.16 8.48 -9.15
CA LEU A 413 10.19 7.84 -7.82
C LEU A 413 9.76 8.80 -6.71
N SER A 414 10.26 10.03 -6.74
CA SER A 414 9.95 11.03 -5.72
C SER A 414 8.52 11.53 -5.83
N LEU A 415 8.05 11.80 -7.05
CA LEU A 415 6.68 12.23 -7.29
C LEU A 415 5.67 11.14 -6.90
N SER A 416 6.00 9.87 -7.13
CA SER A 416 5.16 8.74 -6.71
C SER A 416 5.08 8.59 -5.19
N MET A 417 6.17 8.86 -4.46
CA MET A 417 6.13 8.95 -2.98
C MET A 417 5.22 10.07 -2.50
N ILE A 418 5.33 11.26 -3.10
CA ILE A 418 4.47 12.39 -2.73
C ILE A 418 3.00 12.06 -3.03
N LEU A 419 2.71 11.40 -4.16
CA LEU A 419 1.36 10.95 -4.49
C LEU A 419 0.79 10.00 -3.43
N ASN A 420 1.61 9.05 -2.97
CA ASN A 420 1.24 8.13 -1.88
C ASN A 420 1.00 8.87 -0.55
N CYS A 421 1.83 9.86 -0.23
CA CYS A 421 1.68 10.71 0.95
C CYS A 421 0.39 11.55 0.88
N CYS A 422 -0.01 12.03 -0.31
CA CYS A 422 -1.27 12.76 -0.48
C CYS A 422 -2.47 11.87 -0.12
N GLY A 423 -2.50 10.62 -0.59
CA GLY A 423 -3.56 9.65 -0.25
C GLY A 423 -3.61 9.37 1.26
N SER A 424 -2.46 9.07 1.86
CA SER A 424 -2.35 8.86 3.31
C SER A 424 -2.72 10.11 4.12
N GLY A 425 -2.38 11.29 3.60
CA GLY A 425 -2.72 12.58 4.21
C GLY A 425 -4.21 12.87 4.22
N ILE A 426 -4.97 12.46 3.20
CA ILE A 426 -6.44 12.56 3.20
C ILE A 426 -7.03 11.71 4.33
N ILE A 427 -6.54 10.48 4.50
CA ILE A 427 -7.00 9.56 5.56
C ILE A 427 -6.73 10.16 6.94
N GLY A 428 -5.53 10.70 7.16
CA GLY A 428 -5.16 11.28 8.45
C GLY A 428 -5.79 12.65 8.76
N ALA A 429 -5.89 13.54 7.77
CA ALA A 429 -6.33 14.92 7.99
C ALA A 429 -7.85 15.11 7.89
N ALA A 430 -8.55 14.24 7.16
CA ALA A 430 -9.98 14.33 6.93
C ALA A 430 -10.66 12.95 7.05
N PRO A 431 -10.60 12.29 8.23
CA PRO A 431 -11.08 10.92 8.40
C PRO A 431 -12.57 10.76 8.06
N VAL A 432 -13.42 11.72 8.44
CA VAL A 432 -14.86 11.69 8.13
C VAL A 432 -15.11 11.61 6.61
N TYR A 433 -14.35 12.37 5.83
CA TYR A 433 -14.43 12.31 4.36
C TYR A 433 -13.80 11.03 3.82
N ALA A 434 -12.63 10.63 4.35
CA ALA A 434 -11.90 9.46 3.89
C ALA A 434 -12.71 8.16 4.06
N TYR A 435 -13.63 8.08 5.02
CA TYR A 435 -14.55 6.96 5.23
C TYR A 435 -15.91 7.12 4.52
N THR A 436 -15.98 7.99 3.51
CA THR A 436 -17.07 7.98 2.51
C THR A 436 -16.64 7.20 1.27
N PRO A 437 -17.56 6.62 0.48
CA PRO A 437 -17.23 5.95 -0.78
C PRO A 437 -16.29 6.75 -1.70
N GLU A 438 -16.55 8.04 -1.85
CA GLU A 438 -15.77 8.94 -2.70
C GLU A 438 -14.38 9.21 -2.11
N GLY A 439 -14.32 9.63 -0.85
CA GLY A 439 -13.07 9.95 -0.18
C GLY A 439 -12.16 8.74 -0.05
N TRP A 440 -12.72 7.56 0.21
CA TRP A 440 -12.01 6.29 0.25
C TRP A 440 -11.42 5.94 -1.12
N THR A 441 -12.25 5.99 -2.16
CA THR A 441 -11.81 5.73 -3.53
C THR A 441 -10.67 6.68 -3.92
N LEU A 442 -10.80 7.97 -3.62
CA LEU A 442 -9.78 8.97 -3.92
C LEU A 442 -8.48 8.73 -3.14
N ALA A 443 -8.57 8.55 -1.83
CA ALA A 443 -7.40 8.34 -0.98
C ALA A 443 -6.61 7.10 -1.42
N TRP A 444 -7.29 5.96 -1.58
CA TRP A 444 -6.64 4.71 -1.98
C TRP A 444 -6.18 4.71 -3.44
N THR A 445 -6.85 5.44 -4.33
CA THR A 445 -6.35 5.68 -5.70
C THR A 445 -4.97 6.34 -5.66
N LEU A 446 -4.81 7.41 -4.87
CA LEU A 446 -3.55 8.13 -4.76
C LEU A 446 -2.47 7.24 -4.10
N THR A 447 -2.83 6.55 -3.01
CA THR A 447 -1.93 5.64 -2.28
C THR A 447 -1.41 4.52 -3.19
N TYR A 448 -2.32 3.76 -3.81
CA TYR A 448 -1.97 2.59 -4.62
C TYR A 448 -1.34 2.95 -5.95
N THR A 449 -1.82 4.00 -6.61
CA THR A 449 -1.17 4.50 -7.83
C THR A 449 0.22 5.03 -7.53
N GLY A 450 0.41 5.75 -6.42
CA GLY A 450 1.72 6.17 -5.94
C GLY A 450 2.64 4.97 -5.72
N ARG A 451 2.21 3.97 -4.95
CA ARG A 451 2.98 2.74 -4.69
C ARG A 451 3.32 1.96 -5.97
N ALA A 452 2.40 1.88 -6.93
CA ALA A 452 2.57 1.18 -8.19
C ALA A 452 3.56 1.91 -9.12
N LEU A 453 3.41 3.23 -9.27
CA LEU A 453 4.36 4.05 -10.03
C LEU A 453 5.76 4.04 -9.42
N ASP A 454 5.86 4.02 -8.10
CA ASP A 454 7.14 3.91 -7.40
C ASP A 454 7.87 2.63 -7.83
N SER A 455 7.16 1.49 -7.90
CA SER A 455 7.70 0.23 -8.43
C SER A 455 8.24 0.35 -9.87
N VAL A 456 7.48 0.99 -10.77
CA VAL A 456 7.90 1.21 -12.17
C VAL A 456 9.23 1.96 -12.22
N PHE A 457 9.36 3.05 -11.45
CA PHE A 457 10.56 3.88 -11.48
C PHE A 457 11.77 3.19 -10.85
N ARG A 458 11.57 2.40 -9.78
CA ARG A 458 12.64 1.55 -9.21
C ARG A 458 13.18 0.56 -10.23
N VAL A 459 12.29 -0.17 -10.91
CA VAL A 459 12.65 -1.17 -11.91
C VAL A 459 13.30 -0.52 -13.13
N ALA A 460 12.74 0.60 -13.62
CA ALA A 460 13.27 1.34 -14.76
C ALA A 460 14.67 1.93 -14.48
N MET A 461 14.95 2.35 -13.24
CA MET A 461 16.27 2.85 -12.84
C MET A 461 17.37 1.81 -13.10
N PHE A 462 17.07 0.54 -12.82
CA PHE A 462 18.00 -0.59 -12.93
C PHE A 462 17.91 -1.37 -14.24
N LYS A 463 17.22 -0.83 -15.25
CA LYS A 463 17.19 -1.41 -16.59
C LYS A 463 18.61 -1.70 -17.11
N PRO A 464 18.94 -2.96 -17.46
CA PRO A 464 20.26 -3.34 -17.92
C PRO A 464 20.57 -2.65 -19.25
N ARG A 465 21.86 -2.41 -19.51
CA ARG A 465 22.30 -1.95 -20.82
C ARG A 465 22.36 -3.15 -21.75
N LEU A 466 21.61 -3.11 -22.85
CA LEU A 466 21.85 -4.03 -23.96
C LEU A 466 23.18 -3.61 -24.57
N ARG A 467 24.21 -4.44 -24.41
CA ARG A 467 25.41 -4.28 -25.23
C ARG A 467 24.98 -4.59 -26.66
N PRO A 468 25.36 -3.79 -27.67
CA PRO A 468 25.23 -4.23 -29.04
C PRO A 468 25.96 -5.58 -29.13
N THR A 469 25.24 -6.62 -29.53
CA THR A 469 25.84 -7.86 -29.98
C THR A 469 26.87 -7.42 -31.03
N SER A 470 28.15 -7.70 -30.81
CA SER A 470 29.16 -7.56 -31.84
C SER A 470 28.80 -8.57 -32.93
N THR A 471 27.90 -8.19 -33.83
CA THR A 471 27.74 -8.85 -35.12
C THR A 471 29.03 -8.63 -35.86
N ALA A 472 29.75 -9.73 -36.07
CA ALA A 472 30.90 -9.89 -36.94
C ALA A 472 32.02 -8.87 -36.70
N ALA A 473 33.05 -9.30 -35.96
CA ALA A 473 34.40 -8.90 -36.34
C ALA A 473 34.58 -9.30 -37.82
N THR A 474 34.38 -8.34 -38.72
CA THR A 474 34.88 -8.41 -40.07
C THR A 474 36.37 -8.65 -39.91
N ALA A 475 36.80 -9.88 -40.19
CA ALA A 475 38.19 -10.21 -40.33
C ALA A 475 38.72 -9.31 -41.45
N VAL A 476 39.34 -8.19 -41.06
CA VAL A 476 40.24 -7.47 -41.94
C VAL A 476 41.44 -8.39 -42.08
N VAL A 477 41.34 -9.28 -43.06
CA VAL A 477 42.48 -10.00 -43.62
C VAL A 477 43.40 -8.91 -44.14
N HIS A 478 44.50 -8.67 -43.41
CA HIS A 478 45.62 -7.93 -43.96
C HIS A 478 46.09 -8.67 -45.22
N PRO A 479 46.12 -8.04 -46.41
CA PRO A 479 46.81 -8.62 -47.54
C PRO A 479 48.30 -8.62 -47.20
N GLY A 480 48.87 -9.82 -47.08
CA GLY A 480 50.30 -10.00 -46.86
C GLY A 480 51.08 -9.35 -47.99
N HIS A 481 52.02 -8.49 -47.62
CA HIS A 481 53.08 -8.03 -48.51
C HIS A 481 53.88 -9.24 -49.02
N PRO A 482 54.10 -9.40 -50.33
CA PRO A 482 55.08 -10.35 -50.82
C PRO A 482 56.48 -9.84 -50.46
N GLY A 483 57.23 -10.64 -49.71
CA GLY A 483 58.63 -10.36 -49.40
C GLY A 483 59.51 -10.44 -50.65
N PRO A 484 60.60 -9.65 -50.73
CA PRO A 484 61.47 -9.64 -51.89
C PRO A 484 62.29 -10.94 -51.97
N ALA A 485 62.37 -11.49 -53.17
CA ALA A 485 63.24 -12.62 -53.52
C ALA A 485 64.71 -12.27 -53.27
N ALA A 486 65.43 -13.19 -52.62
CA ALA A 486 66.88 -13.14 -52.49
C ALA A 486 67.55 -13.52 -53.82
N PRO A 487 68.61 -12.83 -54.26
CA PRO A 487 69.39 -13.25 -55.42
C PRO A 487 70.37 -14.38 -55.05
N MET A 488 70.51 -15.35 -55.96
CA MET A 488 71.71 -16.17 -56.13
C MET A 488 72.56 -15.58 -57.25
#